data_AF-A0A1B8S8M3-F1
#
_entry.id   AF-A0A1B8S8M3-F1
#
_cell.length_a   1.000
_cell.length_b   1.000
_cell.length_c   1.000
_cell.angle_alpha   90.00
_cell.angle_beta   90.00
_cell.angle_gamma   90.00
#
_symmetry.space_group_name_H-M   'P 1'
#
loop_
_entity.id
_entity.type
_entity.pdbx_description
1 polymer ?
#
loop_
_entity_poly.entity_id
_entity_poly.type
_entity_poly.pdbx_seq_one_letter_code
_entity_poly.pdbx_strand_id
1 'polypeptide(L)'
;MELHETEERQDLRKAVAEIAKDFGHEYYLEKSLAGAKSTELWQAVGKQGFLGVNLSEQYGGGGGGIYDMQIVGEELAAARHPLLLTAAEL
;
A
#
# COMPACT_ATOMS: atom_id res chain seq x y z
N MET A 1 10.08 -22.22 -14.77
CA MET A 1 9.78 -21.14 -13.81
C MET A 1 8.33 -20.80 -14.03
N GLU A 2 7.47 -21.16 -13.07
CA GLU A 2 6.05 -20.78 -13.11
C GLU A 2 5.95 -19.27 -12.88
N LEU A 3 5.28 -18.54 -13.79
CA LEU A 3 5.17 -17.07 -13.77
C LEU A 3 3.81 -16.58 -13.24
N HIS A 4 3.00 -17.47 -12.67
CA HIS A 4 1.69 -17.11 -12.13
C HIS A 4 1.82 -16.68 -10.66
N GLU A 5 1.16 -15.57 -10.32
CA GLU A 5 1.06 -15.09 -8.94
C GLU A 5 0.14 -16.02 -8.12
N THR A 6 0.46 -16.21 -6.84
CA THR A 6 -0.37 -17.01 -5.92
C THR A 6 -1.72 -16.33 -5.68
N GLU A 7 -2.75 -17.10 -5.31
CA GLU A 7 -4.08 -16.56 -4.98
C GLU A 7 -4.01 -15.51 -3.86
N GLU A 8 -3.22 -15.76 -2.81
CA GLU A 8 -3.00 -14.84 -1.70
C GLU A 8 -2.49 -13.46 -2.15
N ARG A 9 -1.59 -13.43 -3.15
CA ARG A 9 -1.05 -12.18 -3.69
C ARG A 9 -2.04 -11.46 -4.59
N GLN A 10 -2.85 -12.21 -5.34
CA GLN A 10 -3.96 -11.61 -6.09
C GLN A 10 -4.99 -11.00 -5.15
N ASP A 11 -5.24 -11.61 -3.99
CA ASP A 11 -6.16 -11.06 -2.99
C ASP A 11 -5.56 -9.85 -2.26
N LEU A 12 -4.25 -9.84 -1.99
CA LEU A 12 -3.54 -8.66 -1.51
C LEU A 12 -3.68 -7.49 -2.49
N ARG A 13 -3.50 -7.73 -3.80
CA ARG A 13 -3.69 -6.69 -4.83
C ARG A 13 -5.08 -6.08 -4.77
N LYS A 14 -6.11 -6.92 -4.78
CA LYS A 14 -7.51 -6.46 -4.69
C LYS A 14 -7.75 -5.65 -3.43
N ALA A 15 -7.26 -6.12 -2.27
CA ALA A 15 -7.47 -5.43 -1.01
C ALA A 15 -6.82 -4.04 -0.99
N VAL A 16 -5.58 -3.90 -1.49
CA VAL A 16 -4.90 -2.60 -1.58
C VAL A 16 -5.62 -1.67 -2.56
N ALA A 17 -6.02 -2.20 -3.72
CA ALA A 17 -6.75 -1.43 -4.72
C ALA A 17 -8.09 -0.90 -4.17
N GLU A 18 -8.85 -1.70 -3.42
CA GLU A 18 -10.10 -1.24 -2.80
C GLU A 18 -9.87 -0.08 -1.82
N ILE A 19 -8.83 -0.14 -0.98
CA ILE A 19 -8.49 0.97 -0.07
C ILE A 19 -8.11 2.21 -0.86
N ALA A 20 -7.32 2.04 -1.93
CA ALA A 20 -6.81 3.16 -2.72
C ALA A 20 -7.92 3.89 -3.48
N LYS A 21 -9.05 3.23 -3.81
CA LYS A 21 -10.21 3.85 -4.49
C LYS A 21 -10.86 4.98 -3.70
N ASP A 22 -10.83 4.88 -2.37
CA ASP A 22 -11.39 5.93 -1.49
C ASP A 22 -10.58 7.23 -1.57
N PHE A 23 -9.35 7.15 -2.08
CA PHE A 23 -8.45 8.28 -2.27
C PHE A 23 -8.30 8.53 -3.76
N GLY A 24 -9.08 9.45 -4.32
CA GLY A 24 -9.01 9.76 -5.75
C GLY A 24 -7.79 10.59 -6.15
N HIS A 25 -7.65 10.80 -7.47
CA HIS A 25 -6.64 11.70 -8.02
C HIS A 25 -6.74 13.13 -7.47
N GLU A 26 -7.96 13.64 -7.26
CA GLU A 26 -8.20 14.98 -6.73
C GLU A 26 -7.64 15.14 -5.31
N TYR A 27 -7.84 14.15 -4.44
CA TYR A 27 -7.26 14.13 -3.10
C TYR A 27 -5.72 14.24 -3.16
N TYR A 28 -5.07 13.43 -3.99
CA TYR A 28 -3.61 13.47 -4.11
C TYR A 28 -3.12 14.81 -4.65
N LEU A 29 -3.79 15.34 -5.67
CA LEU A 29 -3.45 16.64 -6.26
C LEU A 29 -3.59 17.78 -5.25
N GLU A 30 -4.67 17.81 -4.47
CA GLU A 30 -4.89 18.80 -3.41
C GLU A 30 -3.76 18.75 -2.37
N LYS A 31 -3.44 17.56 -1.85
CA LYS A 31 -2.36 17.38 -0.88
C LYS A 31 -1.01 17.82 -1.46
N SER A 32 -0.72 17.44 -2.70
CA SER A 32 0.54 17.79 -3.38
C SER A 32 0.68 19.31 -3.59
N LEU A 33 -0.37 19.99 -4.05
CA LEU A 33 -0.36 21.44 -4.26
C LEU A 33 -0.25 22.22 -2.95
N ALA A 34 -0.84 21.69 -1.87
CA ALA A 34 -0.75 22.28 -0.54
C ALA A 34 0.57 21.96 0.20
N GLY A 35 1.43 21.11 -0.36
CA GLY A 35 2.61 20.58 0.36
C GLY A 35 2.24 19.77 1.61
N ALA A 36 1.03 19.21 1.65
CA ALA A 36 0.48 18.48 2.78
C ALA A 36 0.81 16.98 2.71
N LYS A 37 0.85 16.32 3.87
CA LYS A 37 0.99 14.87 3.96
C LYS A 37 -0.32 14.18 3.59
N SER A 38 -0.24 13.01 2.98
CA SER A 38 -1.37 12.12 2.70
C SER A 38 -1.73 11.22 3.90
N THR A 39 -1.72 11.77 5.10
CA THR A 39 -1.83 11.04 6.38
C THR A 39 -3.05 10.12 6.43
N GLU A 40 -4.16 10.53 5.85
CA GLU A 40 -5.41 9.79 5.81
C GLU A 40 -5.27 8.48 5.01
N LEU A 41 -4.60 8.54 3.86
CA LEU A 41 -4.26 7.36 3.05
C LEU A 41 -3.33 6.42 3.82
N TRP A 42 -2.27 6.95 4.44
CA TRP A 42 -1.35 6.16 5.26
C TRP A 42 -2.07 5.46 6.42
N GLN A 43 -2.98 6.15 7.10
CA GLN A 43 -3.76 5.55 8.18
C GLN A 43 -4.71 4.45 7.66
N ALA A 44 -5.32 4.63 6.51
CA ALA A 44 -6.21 3.63 5.91
C ALA A 44 -5.46 2.35 5.54
N VAL A 45 -4.30 2.49 4.88
CA VAL A 45 -3.43 1.37 4.51
C VAL A 45 -2.82 0.71 5.76
N GLY A 46 -2.43 1.50 6.76
CA GLY A 46 -1.82 1.03 8.01
C GLY A 46 -2.79 0.25 8.90
N LYS A 47 -4.06 0.65 8.97
CA LYS A 47 -5.10 -0.08 9.72
C LYS A 47 -5.31 -1.51 9.22
N GLN A 48 -4.95 -1.79 7.97
CA GLN A 48 -5.05 -3.10 7.34
C GLN A 48 -3.73 -3.89 7.39
N GLY A 49 -2.68 -3.35 8.04
CA GLY A 49 -1.38 -4.00 8.17
C GLY A 49 -0.47 -3.91 6.93
N PHE A 50 -0.93 -3.25 5.85
CA PHE A 50 -0.21 -3.25 4.57
C PHE A 50 1.04 -2.37 4.55
N LEU A 51 1.17 -1.42 5.48
CA LEU A 51 2.40 -0.62 5.63
C LEU A 51 3.60 -1.43 6.14
N GLY A 52 3.33 -2.54 6.83
CA GLY A 52 4.32 -3.45 7.38
C GLY A 52 4.16 -4.85 6.83
N VAL A 53 3.64 -5.01 5.60
CA VAL A 53 3.29 -6.33 5.05
C VAL A 53 4.47 -7.30 5.05
N ASN A 54 5.70 -6.79 4.89
CA ASN A 54 6.93 -7.58 4.91
C ASN A 54 7.61 -7.67 6.28
N LEU A 55 7.04 -7.06 7.31
CA LEU A 55 7.55 -7.14 8.68
C LEU A 55 7.00 -8.39 9.37
N SER A 56 7.75 -8.93 10.32
CA SER A 56 7.30 -10.08 11.12
C SER A 56 6.05 -9.73 11.93
N GLU A 57 5.13 -10.68 12.04
CA GLU A 57 3.90 -10.56 12.85
C GLU A 57 4.18 -10.17 14.31
N GLN A 58 5.32 -10.57 14.88
CA GLN A 58 5.71 -10.22 16.26
C GLN A 58 5.85 -8.70 16.48
N TYR A 59 6.03 -7.93 15.41
CA TYR A 59 6.12 -6.47 15.41
C TYR A 59 4.85 -5.81 14.84
N GLY A 60 3.76 -6.57 14.67
CA GLY A 60 2.52 -6.07 14.05
C GLY A 60 2.57 -5.98 12.52
N GLY A 61 3.51 -6.68 11.88
CA GLY A 61 3.61 -6.78 10.42
C GLY A 61 2.75 -7.89 9.82
N GLY A 62 2.71 -7.95 8.48
CA GLY A 62 1.92 -8.93 7.73
C GLY A 62 2.61 -10.27 7.46
N GLY A 63 3.88 -10.44 7.86
CA GLY A 63 4.62 -11.70 7.71
C GLY A 63 5.04 -12.07 6.28
N GLY A 64 4.75 -11.22 5.29
CA GLY A 64 5.10 -11.40 3.89
C GLY A 64 6.56 -11.09 3.55
N GLY A 65 6.87 -11.12 2.26
CA GLY A 65 8.18 -10.81 1.72
C GLY A 65 8.26 -9.46 0.99
N ILE A 66 9.43 -9.20 0.40
CA ILE A 66 9.67 -7.99 -0.41
C ILE A 66 8.71 -7.89 -1.59
N TYR A 67 8.32 -9.02 -2.19
CA TYR A 67 7.37 -9.02 -3.31
C TYR A 67 5.99 -8.52 -2.89
N ASP A 68 5.51 -8.92 -1.71
CA ASP A 68 4.22 -8.48 -1.18
C ASP A 68 4.24 -6.98 -0.84
N MET A 69 5.39 -6.46 -0.38
CA MET A 69 5.60 -5.01 -0.24
C MET A 69 5.56 -4.28 -1.59
N GLN A 70 6.10 -4.86 -2.66
CA GLN A 70 6.04 -4.27 -4.00
C GLN A 70 4.61 -4.28 -4.56
N ILE A 71 3.82 -5.34 -4.30
CA ILE A 71 2.41 -5.40 -4.65
C ILE A 71 1.66 -4.18 -4.06
N VAL A 72 1.86 -3.91 -2.76
CA VAL A 72 1.22 -2.76 -2.10
C VAL A 72 1.60 -1.44 -2.79
N GLY A 73 2.90 -1.25 -3.08
CA GLY A 73 3.38 -0.05 -3.78
C GLY A 73 2.82 0.09 -5.19
N GLU A 74 2.74 -1.02 -5.94
CA GLU A 74 2.23 -1.06 -7.31
C GLU A 74 0.75 -0.66 -7.37
N GLU A 75 -0.10 -1.21 -6.51
CA GLU A 75 -1.53 -0.89 -6.51
C GLU A 75 -1.80 0.56 -6.07
N LEU A 76 -1.02 1.09 -5.11
CA LEU A 76 -1.10 2.50 -4.73
C LEU A 76 -0.69 3.42 -5.88
N ALA A 77 0.40 3.07 -6.59
CA ALA A 77 0.83 3.82 -7.77
C ALA A 77 -0.20 3.72 -8.92
N ALA A 78 -0.80 2.55 -9.13
CA ALA A 78 -1.87 2.34 -10.11
C ALA A 78 -3.10 3.22 -9.82
N ALA A 79 -3.39 3.46 -8.55
CA ALA A 79 -4.42 4.38 -8.08
C ALA A 79 -4.03 5.88 -8.15
N ARG A 80 -2.87 6.20 -8.76
CA ARG A 80 -2.30 7.55 -8.90
C ARG A 80 -1.80 8.16 -7.60
N HIS A 81 -1.39 7.33 -6.65
CA HIS A 81 -0.67 7.74 -5.44
C HIS A 81 0.78 7.28 -5.58
N PRO A 82 1.68 8.10 -6.16
CA PRO A 82 3.09 7.74 -6.31
C PRO A 82 3.81 7.80 -4.94
N LEU A 83 3.47 6.87 -4.06
CA LEU A 83 4.16 6.63 -2.80
C LEU A 83 5.35 5.73 -3.11
N LEU A 84 6.51 6.34 -3.35
CA LEU A 84 7.72 5.66 -3.80
C LEU A 84 8.31 4.69 -2.75
N LEU A 85 8.00 4.88 -1.47
CA LEU A 85 8.51 4.04 -0.38
C LEU A 85 7.40 3.72 0.62
N THR A 86 7.03 2.44 0.71
CA THR A 86 6.28 1.88 1.84
C THR A 86 7.27 1.45 2.93
N ALA A 87 7.93 2.42 3.57
CA ALA A 87 8.59 2.16 4.84
C ALA A 87 7.78 2.86 5.92
N ALA A 88 7.21 2.08 6.84
CA ALA A 88 6.72 2.63 8.10
C ALA A 88 7.88 3.38 8.77
N GLU A 89 7.73 4.68 8.99
CA GLU A 89 8.53 5.38 10.00
C GLU A 89 8.19 4.72 11.34
N LEU A 90 9.17 4.02 11.93
CA LEU A 90 9.12 3.53 13.31
C LEU A 90 9.20 4.70 14.29
#